data_AF-A0A7Y1ASU6-F1
#
_entry.id   AF-A0A7Y1ASU6-F1
#
_cell.length_a   1.000
_cell.length_b   1.000
_cell.length_c   1.000
_cell.angle_alpha   90.00
_cell.angle_beta   90.00
_cell.angle_gamma   90.00
#
_symmetry.space_group_name_H-M   'P 1'
#
loop_
_entity.id
_entity.type
_entity.pdbx_description
1 polymer ?
#
loop_
_entity_poly.entity_id
_entity_poly.type
_entity_poly.pdbx_seq_one_letter_code
_entity_poly.pdbx_strand_id
1 'polypeptide(L)'
;MSRIALSCIQRARREILPLDLALYHAARDYPGGAAAIAATTGRNPTTLQHKLSPTHPSHTVNVQEFAEILELTKDRRILDAVHALVGDTIWQELAEAYTDDMPETLTTGLAVYFRQVADLADTWAKSIGDGVVNDSELAEIRLQVFRGIQGLLGLFNRACYVNSTTRGGDRG
;
A
#
# COMPACT_ATOMS: atom_id res chain seq x y z
N MET A 1 -6.61 9.02 27.60
CA MET A 1 -5.24 8.51 27.37
C MET A 1 -4.55 9.47 26.41
N SER A 2 -3.27 9.79 26.62
CA SER A 2 -2.53 10.68 25.71
C SER A 2 -2.31 9.99 24.36
N ARG A 3 -2.70 10.65 23.26
CA ARG A 3 -2.41 10.16 21.90
C ARG A 3 -0.90 10.10 21.71
N ILE A 4 -0.37 8.93 21.31
CA ILE A 4 1.07 8.71 21.14
C ILE A 4 1.52 9.41 19.85
N ALA A 5 2.49 10.31 19.94
CA ALA A 5 3.10 10.90 18.75
C ALA A 5 3.93 9.84 18.01
N LEU A 6 3.54 9.53 16.77
CA LEU A 6 4.23 8.57 15.90
C LEU A 6 5.29 9.27 15.04
N SER A 7 6.44 8.62 14.86
CA SER A 7 7.46 9.06 13.87
C SER A 7 6.96 8.90 12.43
N CYS A 8 7.54 9.64 11.49
CA CYS A 8 7.16 9.55 10.07
C CYS A 8 7.24 8.11 9.51
N ILE A 9 8.22 7.32 9.95
CA ILE A 9 8.37 5.92 9.55
C ILE A 9 7.24 5.06 10.10
N GLN A 10 6.83 5.29 11.36
CA GLN A 10 5.72 4.56 11.97
C GLN A 10 4.39 4.91 11.29
N ARG A 11 4.17 6.19 10.96
CA ARG A 11 2.98 6.65 10.23
C ARG A 11 2.90 6.03 8.84
N ALA A 12 4.02 6.03 8.09
CA ALA A 12 4.11 5.43 6.76
C ALA A 12 3.77 3.93 6.70
N ARG A 13 3.82 3.22 7.84
CA ARG A 13 3.46 1.80 7.94
C ARG A 13 2.01 1.57 8.36
N ARG A 14 1.37 2.57 8.96
CA ARG A 14 0.09 2.40 9.66
C ARG A 14 -1.04 3.22 9.05
N GLU A 15 -0.72 4.31 8.36
CA GLU A 15 -1.69 5.24 7.79
C GLU A 15 -1.59 5.26 6.27
N ILE A 16 -2.70 5.53 5.59
CA ILE A 16 -2.64 6.00 4.20
C ILE A 16 -1.97 7.37 4.19
N LEU A 17 -0.85 7.47 3.48
CA LEU A 17 -0.10 8.71 3.36
C LEU A 17 -0.72 9.65 2.32
N PRO A 18 -0.58 10.97 2.51
CA PRO A 18 -0.64 11.94 1.41
C PRO A 18 0.29 11.53 0.26
N LEU A 19 -0.10 11.85 -0.98
CA LEU A 19 0.58 11.37 -2.18
C LEU A 19 2.06 11.81 -2.26
N ASP A 20 2.36 13.04 -1.85
CA ASP A 20 3.73 13.58 -1.78
C ASP A 20 4.59 12.79 -0.78
N LEU A 21 4.05 12.45 0.39
CA LEU A 21 4.74 11.62 1.37
C LEU A 21 4.89 10.17 0.89
N ALA A 22 3.91 9.62 0.19
CA ALA A 22 4.02 8.30 -0.41
C ALA A 22 5.16 8.25 -1.45
N LEU A 23 5.26 9.26 -2.31
CA LEU A 23 6.36 9.41 -3.29
C LEU A 23 7.72 9.59 -2.61
N TYR A 24 7.79 10.41 -1.56
CA TYR A 24 9.01 10.60 -0.76
C TYR A 24 9.51 9.27 -0.19
N HIS A 25 8.62 8.51 0.45
CA HIS A 25 8.97 7.24 1.07
C HIS A 25 9.34 6.18 0.02
N ALA A 26 8.62 6.10 -1.09
CA ALA A 26 8.93 5.20 -2.19
C ALA A 26 10.34 5.46 -2.74
N ALA A 27 10.68 6.73 -3.00
CA ALA A 27 11.99 7.09 -3.50
C ALA A 27 13.10 6.93 -2.45
N ARG A 28 12.80 7.11 -1.16
CA ARG A 28 13.77 6.91 -0.07
C ARG A 28 14.10 5.44 0.17
N ASP A 29 13.09 4.57 0.08
CA ASP A 29 13.23 3.14 0.35
C ASP A 29 13.75 2.36 -0.88
N TYR A 30 13.73 2.98 -2.08
CA TYR A 30 14.30 2.40 -3.30
C TYR A 30 15.82 2.19 -3.17
N PRO A 31 16.39 1.06 -3.66
CA PRO A 31 17.83 0.84 -3.65
C PRO A 31 18.61 1.96 -4.35
N GLY A 32 19.49 2.65 -3.61
CA GLY A 32 20.22 3.82 -4.10
C GLY A 32 19.40 5.14 -4.09
N GLY A 33 18.17 5.09 -3.60
CA GLY A 33 17.32 6.23 -3.29
C GLY A 33 16.89 7.05 -4.52
N ALA A 34 16.51 8.31 -4.26
CA ALA A 34 16.15 9.27 -5.31
C ALA A 34 17.28 9.49 -6.34
N ALA A 35 18.55 9.33 -5.96
CA ALA A 35 19.68 9.45 -6.87
C ALA A 35 19.71 8.34 -7.91
N ALA A 36 19.43 7.09 -7.52
CA ALA A 36 19.33 5.97 -8.45
C ALA A 36 18.13 6.13 -9.40
N ILE A 37 16.96 6.53 -8.88
CA ILE A 37 15.78 6.81 -9.70
C ILE A 37 16.09 7.91 -10.73
N ALA A 38 16.74 9.00 -10.30
CA ALA A 38 17.12 10.07 -11.21
C ALA A 38 18.09 9.59 -12.30
N ALA A 39 19.08 8.78 -11.95
CA ALA A 39 20.00 8.20 -12.92
C ALA A 39 19.29 7.31 -13.96
N THR A 40 18.38 6.43 -13.51
CA THR A 40 17.61 5.54 -14.38
C THR A 40 16.67 6.30 -15.32
N THR A 41 16.15 7.44 -14.86
CA THR A 41 15.15 8.24 -15.61
C THR A 41 15.75 9.43 -16.35
N GLY A 42 17.09 9.56 -16.40
CA GLY A 42 17.77 10.66 -17.09
C GLY A 42 17.54 12.05 -16.46
N ARG A 43 17.34 12.11 -15.14
CA ARG A 43 17.04 13.34 -14.38
C ARG A 43 18.21 13.79 -13.52
N ASN A 44 18.15 15.06 -13.11
CA ASN A 44 19.07 15.60 -12.12
C ASN A 44 18.70 15.10 -10.70
N PRO A 45 19.61 14.40 -9.99
CA PRO A 45 19.34 13.84 -8.65
C PRO A 45 18.92 14.87 -7.61
N THR A 46 19.60 16.02 -7.56
CA THR A 46 19.34 17.09 -6.60
C THR A 46 17.97 17.71 -6.85
N THR A 47 17.60 17.92 -8.12
CA THR A 47 16.29 18.45 -8.49
C THR A 47 15.17 17.50 -8.09
N LEU A 48 15.33 16.20 -8.34
CA LEU A 48 14.34 15.19 -7.95
C LEU A 48 14.22 15.10 -6.43
N GLN A 49 15.35 15.13 -5.71
CA GLN A 49 15.34 15.14 -4.25
C GLN A 49 14.62 16.36 -3.67
N HIS A 50 14.84 17.56 -4.23
CA HIS A 50 14.11 18.76 -3.80
C HIS A 50 12.61 18.64 -4.05
N LYS A 51 12.20 18.10 -5.21
CA LYS A 51 10.79 17.87 -5.53
C LYS A 51 10.09 16.86 -4.62
N LEU A 52 10.84 15.88 -4.14
CA LEU A 52 10.34 14.84 -3.23
C LEU A 52 10.39 15.27 -1.75
N SER A 53 11.10 16.35 -1.43
CA SER A 53 11.29 16.74 -0.04
C SER A 53 10.03 17.40 0.54
N PRO A 54 9.47 16.89 1.64
CA PRO A 54 8.31 17.52 2.30
C PRO A 54 8.61 18.93 2.84
N THR A 55 9.90 19.28 2.98
CA THR A 55 10.36 20.59 3.43
C THR A 55 10.50 21.62 2.32
N HIS A 56 10.28 21.25 1.05
CA HIS A 56 10.43 22.13 -0.11
C HIS A 56 9.15 22.15 -0.98
N PRO A 57 8.06 22.79 -0.52
CA PRO A 57 6.75 22.71 -1.18
C PRO A 57 6.66 23.43 -2.53
N SER A 58 7.66 24.26 -2.89
CA SER A 58 7.67 25.03 -4.13
C SER A 58 7.95 24.21 -5.39
N HIS A 59 8.49 23.00 -5.23
CA HIS A 59 8.85 22.11 -6.34
C HIS A 59 8.04 20.83 -6.20
N THR A 60 7.10 20.60 -7.12
CA THR A 60 6.27 19.40 -7.10
C THR A 60 6.71 18.40 -8.16
N VAL A 61 6.51 17.12 -7.85
CA VAL A 61 6.62 16.02 -8.81
C VAL A 61 5.57 16.22 -9.90
N ASN A 62 5.98 16.15 -11.17
CA ASN A 62 5.05 16.20 -12.31
C ASN A 62 4.52 14.80 -12.67
N VAL A 63 3.54 14.72 -13.56
CA VAL A 63 2.89 13.44 -13.93
C VAL A 63 3.88 12.41 -14.50
N GLN A 64 4.88 12.86 -15.27
CA GLN A 64 5.89 11.97 -15.84
C GLN A 64 6.80 11.39 -14.75
N GLU A 65 7.28 12.23 -13.82
CA GLU A 65 8.07 11.81 -12.67
C GLU A 65 7.27 10.87 -11.76
N PHE A 66 5.99 11.16 -11.53
CA PHE A 66 5.09 10.27 -10.79
C PHE A 66 5.03 8.88 -11.43
N ALA A 67 4.81 8.81 -12.75
CA ALA A 67 4.70 7.54 -13.47
C ALA A 67 5.98 6.70 -13.36
N GLU A 68 7.14 7.32 -13.51
CA GLU A 68 8.43 6.64 -13.44
C GLU A 68 8.78 6.18 -12.01
N ILE A 69 8.50 7.02 -11.00
CA ILE A 69 8.69 6.63 -9.60
C ILE A 69 7.81 5.42 -9.28
N LEU A 70 6.53 5.47 -9.65
CA LEU A 70 5.61 4.35 -9.45
C LEU A 70 6.08 3.11 -10.21
N GLU A 71 6.54 3.27 -11.44
CA GLU A 71 6.99 2.16 -12.27
C GLU A 71 8.24 1.48 -11.71
N LEU A 72 9.23 2.25 -11.23
CA LEU A 72 10.48 1.72 -10.70
C LEU A 72 10.32 1.15 -9.29
N THR A 73 9.58 1.83 -8.42
CA THR A 73 9.46 1.45 -7.01
C THR A 73 8.39 0.39 -6.78
N LYS A 74 7.37 0.34 -7.65
CA LYS A 74 6.14 -0.47 -7.46
C LYS A 74 5.53 -0.28 -6.08
N ASP A 75 5.70 0.91 -5.49
CA ASP A 75 5.34 1.14 -4.09
C ASP A 75 3.82 1.23 -3.91
N ARG A 76 3.29 0.28 -3.15
CA ARG A 76 1.86 0.13 -2.83
C ARG A 76 1.28 1.39 -2.18
N ARG A 77 2.08 2.13 -1.40
CA ARG A 77 1.65 3.35 -0.70
C ARG A 77 1.23 4.45 -1.69
N ILE A 78 1.86 4.50 -2.87
CA ILE A 78 1.48 5.46 -3.92
C ILE A 78 0.08 5.15 -4.44
N LEU A 79 -0.23 3.86 -4.67
CA LEU A 79 -1.56 3.45 -5.12
C LEU A 79 -2.63 3.69 -4.05
N ASP A 80 -2.32 3.40 -2.79
CA ASP A 80 -3.23 3.71 -1.67
C ASP A 80 -3.54 5.22 -1.61
N ALA A 81 -2.52 6.07 -1.76
CA ALA A 81 -2.67 7.51 -1.74
C ALA A 81 -3.52 8.02 -2.92
N VAL A 82 -3.29 7.51 -4.14
CA VAL A 82 -4.08 7.87 -5.34
C VAL A 82 -5.53 7.45 -5.18
N HIS A 83 -5.79 6.23 -4.72
CA HIS A 83 -7.15 5.75 -4.51
C HIS A 83 -7.89 6.52 -3.41
N ALA A 84 -7.17 6.97 -2.38
CA ALA A 84 -7.72 7.85 -1.35
C ALA A 84 -8.12 9.24 -1.86
N LEU A 85 -7.53 9.75 -2.95
CA LEU A 85 -7.97 11.00 -3.59
C LEU A 85 -9.38 10.87 -4.20
N VAL A 86 -9.71 9.67 -4.68
CA VAL A 86 -11.06 9.37 -5.20
C VAL A 86 -12.03 9.08 -4.04
N GLY A 87 -11.51 8.58 -2.91
CA GLY A 87 -12.26 8.24 -1.71
C GLY A 87 -12.36 6.73 -1.52
N ASP A 88 -13.56 6.18 -1.69
CA ASP A 88 -13.86 4.77 -1.36
C ASP A 88 -13.53 3.81 -2.51
N THR A 89 -12.35 3.99 -3.10
CA THR A 89 -11.85 3.11 -4.15
C THR A 89 -10.71 2.25 -3.63
N ILE A 90 -10.56 1.07 -4.20
CA ILE A 90 -9.47 0.15 -3.91
C ILE A 90 -8.81 -0.29 -5.22
N TRP A 91 -7.55 -0.68 -5.13
CA TRP A 91 -6.82 -1.35 -6.20
C TRP A 91 -6.53 -2.80 -5.80
N GLN A 92 -6.25 -3.67 -6.77
CA GLN A 92 -5.90 -5.06 -6.50
C GLN A 92 -4.76 -5.49 -7.41
N GLU A 93 -3.71 -6.06 -6.81
CA GLU A 93 -2.69 -6.78 -7.54
C GLU A 93 -3.16 -8.21 -7.79
N LEU A 94 -3.15 -8.62 -9.07
CA LEU A 94 -3.59 -9.95 -9.49
C LEU A 94 -2.43 -10.90 -9.76
N ALA A 95 -1.22 -10.38 -10.01
CA ALA A 95 -0.06 -11.20 -10.39
C ALA A 95 0.29 -12.26 -9.32
N GLU A 96 0.22 -11.90 -8.03
CA GLU A 96 0.49 -12.84 -6.91
C GLU A 96 -0.58 -13.93 -6.75
N ALA A 97 -1.76 -13.76 -7.35
CA ALA A 97 -2.82 -14.77 -7.29
C ALA A 97 -2.54 -15.98 -8.21
N TYR A 98 -1.58 -15.86 -9.13
CA TYR A 98 -1.30 -16.86 -10.18
C TYR A 98 0.05 -17.58 -10.01
N THR A 99 0.62 -17.63 -8.80
CA THR A 99 1.90 -18.36 -8.57
C THR A 99 1.69 -19.89 -8.58
N ASP A 100 2.74 -20.71 -8.41
CA ASP A 100 2.64 -22.18 -8.51
C ASP A 100 2.42 -22.92 -7.15
N ASP A 101 2.75 -22.31 -5.99
CA ASP A 101 2.63 -22.92 -4.65
C ASP A 101 1.21 -22.76 -4.01
N MET A 102 0.16 -23.33 -4.63
CA MET A 102 -1.24 -22.93 -4.43
C MET A 102 -2.03 -23.45 -3.21
N PRO A 103 -1.87 -24.69 -2.72
CA PRO A 103 -2.68 -25.20 -1.61
C PRO A 103 -2.28 -24.67 -0.23
N GLU A 104 -0.98 -24.67 0.12
CA GLU A 104 -0.51 -24.17 1.43
C GLU A 104 -0.80 -22.68 1.61
N THR A 105 -0.80 -21.93 0.51
CA THR A 105 -1.03 -20.49 0.48
C THR A 105 -2.49 -20.10 0.65
N LEU A 106 -3.47 -20.96 0.33
CA LEU A 106 -4.88 -20.72 0.66
C LEU A 106 -5.11 -20.78 2.17
N THR A 107 -4.59 -21.83 2.82
CA THR A 107 -4.69 -22.00 4.28
C THR A 107 -3.93 -20.91 5.02
N THR A 108 -2.72 -20.58 4.55
CA THR A 108 -1.90 -19.49 5.12
C THR A 108 -2.56 -18.13 4.91
N GLY A 109 -3.16 -17.90 3.72
CA GLY A 109 -3.84 -16.65 3.40
C GLY A 109 -5.08 -16.40 4.27
N LEU A 110 -5.86 -17.44 4.58
CA LEU A 110 -7.00 -17.34 5.50
C LEU A 110 -6.55 -16.96 6.92
N ALA A 111 -5.45 -17.55 7.41
CA ALA A 111 -4.88 -17.20 8.70
C ALA A 111 -4.30 -15.77 8.74
N VAL A 112 -3.70 -15.30 7.64
CA VAL A 112 -3.29 -13.89 7.49
C VAL A 112 -4.51 -12.96 7.53
N TYR A 113 -5.58 -13.30 6.82
CA TYR A 113 -6.81 -12.52 6.82
C TYR A 113 -7.43 -12.41 8.22
N PHE A 114 -7.55 -13.51 8.97
CA PHE A 114 -8.10 -13.45 10.34
C PHE A 114 -7.25 -12.60 11.28
N ARG A 115 -5.91 -12.59 11.13
CA ARG A 115 -5.04 -11.68 11.89
C ARG A 115 -5.33 -10.22 11.54
N GLN A 116 -5.51 -9.89 10.26
CA GLN A 116 -5.89 -8.53 9.85
C GLN A 116 -7.24 -8.10 10.44
N VAL A 117 -8.22 -9.01 10.51
CA VAL A 117 -9.53 -8.73 11.14
C VAL A 117 -9.37 -8.48 12.63
N ALA A 118 -8.51 -9.22 13.33
CA ALA A 118 -8.20 -8.98 14.74
C ALA A 118 -7.52 -7.62 14.95
N ASP A 119 -6.53 -7.28 14.12
CA ASP A 119 -5.84 -5.99 14.17
C ASP A 119 -6.80 -4.80 13.93
N LEU A 120 -7.77 -4.98 13.03
CA LEU A 120 -8.83 -4.00 12.76
C LEU A 120 -9.72 -3.78 13.99
N ALA A 121 -10.14 -4.86 14.66
CA ALA A 121 -10.96 -4.78 15.87
C ALA A 121 -10.22 -4.03 17.00
N ASP A 122 -8.94 -4.31 17.19
CA ASP A 122 -8.09 -3.62 18.17
C ASP A 122 -7.94 -2.12 17.88
N THR A 123 -7.78 -1.78 16.60
CA THR A 123 -7.63 -0.39 16.15
C THR A 123 -8.92 0.40 16.35
N TRP A 124 -10.07 -0.22 16.04
CA TRP A 124 -11.38 0.34 16.32
C TRP A 124 -11.61 0.57 17.82
N ALA A 125 -11.30 -0.42 18.65
CA ALA A 125 -11.44 -0.29 20.10
C ALA A 125 -10.59 0.86 20.67
N LYS A 126 -9.37 1.05 20.14
CA LYS A 126 -8.48 2.15 20.54
C LYS A 126 -8.96 3.52 20.04
N SER A 127 -9.46 3.60 18.81
CA SER A 127 -9.82 4.87 18.15
C SER A 127 -11.19 5.39 18.55
N ILE A 128 -12.10 4.52 19.01
CA ILE A 128 -13.48 4.91 19.39
C ILE A 128 -13.61 5.15 20.90
N GLY A 129 -12.62 4.72 21.70
CA GLY A 129 -12.70 4.74 23.17
C GLY A 129 -12.88 6.14 23.79
N ASP A 130 -12.53 7.22 23.09
CA ASP A 130 -12.73 8.60 23.52
C ASP A 130 -13.89 9.33 22.79
N GLY A 131 -14.57 8.62 21.87
CA GLY A 131 -15.67 9.15 21.06
C GLY A 131 -15.25 10.10 19.92
N VAL A 132 -13.96 10.29 19.64
CA VAL A 132 -13.45 11.24 18.64
C VAL A 132 -12.39 10.61 17.75
N VAL A 133 -12.77 10.27 16.52
CA VAL A 133 -11.83 9.77 15.49
C VAL A 133 -11.16 10.95 14.78
N ASN A 134 -9.83 11.05 14.88
CA ASN A 134 -9.03 12.06 14.17
C ASN A 134 -8.54 11.58 12.80
N ASP A 135 -7.95 12.49 12.01
CA ASP A 135 -7.50 12.19 10.64
C ASP A 135 -6.50 11.04 10.53
N SER A 136 -5.56 10.93 11.47
CA SER A 136 -4.58 9.83 11.50
C SER A 136 -5.24 8.50 11.88
N GLU A 137 -6.15 8.50 12.86
CA GLU A 137 -6.93 7.31 13.23
C GLU A 137 -7.82 6.85 12.06
N LEU A 138 -8.45 7.78 11.37
CA LEU A 138 -9.25 7.49 10.18
C LEU A 138 -8.39 6.93 9.04
N ALA A 139 -7.18 7.46 8.83
CA ALA A 139 -6.25 6.98 7.83
C ALA A 139 -5.73 5.56 8.15
N GLU A 140 -5.51 5.25 9.43
CA GLU A 140 -5.15 3.90 9.89
C GLU A 140 -6.30 2.91 9.71
N ILE A 141 -7.52 3.28 10.11
CA ILE A 141 -8.72 2.46 9.90
C ILE A 141 -8.91 2.19 8.40
N ARG A 142 -8.80 3.23 7.55
CA ARG A 142 -8.97 3.10 6.10
C ARG A 142 -7.94 2.13 5.50
N LEU A 143 -6.68 2.21 5.92
CA LEU A 143 -5.64 1.28 5.47
C LEU A 143 -6.00 -0.17 5.80
N GLN A 144 -6.38 -0.45 7.05
CA GLN A 144 -6.69 -1.81 7.50
C GLN A 144 -7.93 -2.39 6.83
N VAL A 145 -9.00 -1.60 6.69
CA VAL A 145 -10.22 -2.01 5.99
C VAL A 145 -9.91 -2.39 4.53
N PHE A 146 -9.20 -1.53 3.80
CA PHE A 146 -8.89 -1.80 2.40
C PHE A 146 -7.94 -2.98 2.22
N ARG A 147 -6.95 -3.16 3.12
CA ARG A 147 -6.11 -4.37 3.14
C ARG A 147 -6.92 -5.64 3.40
N GLY A 148 -7.90 -5.59 4.30
CA GLY A 148 -8.82 -6.71 4.55
C GLY A 148 -9.64 -7.09 3.32
N ILE A 149 -10.21 -6.10 2.62
CA ILE A 149 -10.95 -6.32 1.36
C ILE A 149 -10.03 -6.92 0.28
N GLN A 150 -8.83 -6.36 0.10
CA GLN A 150 -7.84 -6.88 -0.84
C GLN A 150 -7.43 -8.32 -0.50
N GLY A 151 -7.28 -8.65 0.79
CA GLY A 151 -6.98 -10.00 1.26
C GLY A 151 -8.08 -11.00 0.89
N LEU A 152 -9.35 -10.65 1.12
CA LEU A 152 -10.51 -11.47 0.74
C LEU A 152 -10.60 -11.68 -0.77
N LEU A 153 -10.46 -10.60 -1.55
CA LEU A 153 -10.48 -10.67 -3.02
C LEU A 153 -9.32 -11.54 -3.53
N GLY A 154 -8.14 -11.41 -2.94
CA GLY A 154 -6.98 -12.26 -3.25
C GLY A 154 -7.27 -13.75 -3.01
N LEU A 155 -7.87 -14.10 -1.86
CA LEU A 155 -8.28 -15.47 -1.55
C LEU A 155 -9.32 -16.00 -2.55
N PHE A 156 -10.32 -15.19 -2.88
CA PHE A 156 -11.35 -15.56 -3.86
C PHE A 156 -10.75 -15.80 -5.26
N ASN A 157 -9.91 -14.89 -5.74
CA ASN A 157 -9.24 -15.02 -7.04
C ASN A 157 -8.39 -16.29 -7.12
N ARG A 158 -7.70 -16.64 -6.03
CA ARG A 158 -6.90 -17.87 -5.94
C ARG A 158 -7.78 -19.12 -5.98
N ALA A 159 -8.92 -19.12 -5.28
CA ALA A 159 -9.88 -20.23 -5.35
C ALA A 159 -10.46 -20.39 -6.77
N CYS A 160 -10.80 -19.28 -7.45
CA CYS A 160 -11.24 -19.30 -8.84
C CYS A 160 -10.17 -19.89 -9.78
N TYR A 161 -8.90 -19.52 -9.59
CA TYR A 161 -7.79 -20.06 -10.37
C TYR A 161 -7.66 -21.57 -10.19
N VAL A 162 -7.60 -22.08 -8.96
CA VAL A 162 -7.51 -23.53 -8.66
C VAL A 162 -8.67 -24.32 -9.27
N ASN A 163 -9.90 -23.79 -9.19
CA ASN A 163 -11.05 -24.43 -9.83
C ASN A 163 -10.94 -24.46 -11.37
N SER A 164 -10.30 -23.46 -11.98
CA SER A 164 -10.10 -23.42 -13.43
C SER A 164 -9.03 -24.41 -13.91
N THR A 165 -7.93 -24.57 -13.17
CA THR A 165 -6.82 -25.46 -13.54
C THR A 165 -7.12 -26.93 -13.29
N THR A 166 -7.79 -27.25 -12.18
CA THR A 166 -8.26 -28.63 -11.90
C THR A 166 -9.22 -29.14 -12.97
N ARG A 167 -10.18 -28.31 -13.42
CA ARG A 167 -11.09 -28.64 -14.53
C ARG A 167 -10.40 -28.80 -15.89
N GLY A 168 -9.25 -28.15 -16.08
CA GLY A 168 -8.44 -28.27 -17.30
C GLY A 168 -7.60 -29.56 -17.32
N GLY A 169 -7.12 -30.02 -16.16
CA GLY A 169 -6.34 -31.25 -16.01
C GLY A 169 -7.15 -32.53 -16.22
N ASP A 170 -8.43 -32.54 -15.84
CA ASP A 170 -9.31 -33.71 -15.97
C ASP A 170 -9.82 -33.95 -17.42
N ARG A 171 -9.39 -33.15 -18.41
CA ARG A 171 -9.80 -33.26 -19.82
C ARG A 171 -8.64 -33.54 -20.79
N GLY A 172 -7.49 -33.96 -20.27
CA GLY A 172 -6.31 -34.38 -21.06
C GLY A 172 -6.16 -35.88 -21.15
#